data_AF-A0A9W6QMP3-F1
#
_entry.id   AF-A0A9W6QMP3-F1
#
_cell.length_a   1.000
_cell.length_b   1.000
_cell.length_c   1.000
_cell.angle_alpha   90.00
_cell.angle_beta   90.00
_cell.angle_gamma   90.00
#
_symmetry.space_group_name_H-M   'P 1'
#
loop_
_entity.id
_entity.type
_entity.pdbx_description
1 polymer ?
#
loop_
_entity_poly.entity_id
_entity_poly.type
_entity_poly.pdbx_seq_one_letter_code
_entity_poly.pdbx_strand_id
1 'polypeptide(L)'
;MVKDSVADSYLLGIALQNGLTLADADSEKQAERLDIGSHKAVRFLSTNPGICVVAIELSAKSRVDVEAVGGDGQKLCAPALDAAKLVEPELP
;
A
#
# COMPACT_ATOMS: atom_id res chain seq x y z
N MET A 1 20.12 24.39 -15.96
CA MET A 1 20.54 23.03 -15.57
C MET A 1 19.68 22.61 -14.41
N VAL A 2 18.75 21.69 -14.65
CA VAL A 2 17.95 21.08 -13.58
C VAL A 2 18.93 20.26 -12.76
N LYS A 3 19.14 20.66 -11.51
CA LYS A 3 19.95 19.91 -10.55
C LYS A 3 19.23 18.59 -10.36
N ASP A 4 19.88 17.48 -10.71
CA ASP A 4 19.39 16.13 -10.47
C ASP A 4 18.82 16.08 -9.06
N SER A 5 17.51 15.85 -8.98
CA SER A 5 16.80 15.65 -7.73
C SER A 5 17.54 14.56 -6.97
N VAL A 6 17.66 14.68 -5.65
CA VAL A 6 17.89 13.48 -4.82
C VAL A 6 16.90 12.46 -5.35
N ALA A 7 17.36 11.29 -5.81
CA ALA A 7 16.46 10.25 -6.28
C ALA A 7 15.33 10.15 -5.24
N ASP A 8 14.07 10.27 -5.66
CA ASP A 8 12.93 10.27 -4.74
C ASP A 8 13.03 8.99 -3.89
N SER A 9 13.58 9.11 -2.69
CA SER A 9 13.85 7.98 -1.82
C SER A 9 12.60 7.73 -0.99
N TYR A 10 12.24 6.47 -0.84
CA TYR A 10 11.10 6.06 -0.04
C TYR A 10 11.45 4.85 0.82
N LEU A 11 10.68 4.66 1.88
CA LEU A 11 10.73 3.46 2.70
C LEU A 11 9.57 2.55 2.31
N LEU A 12 9.81 1.24 2.38
CA LEU A 12 8.77 0.23 2.27
C LEU A 12 8.52 -0.38 3.64
N GLY A 13 7.25 -0.40 4.05
CA GLY A 13 6.77 -1.06 5.25
C GLY A 13 5.84 -2.22 4.88
N ILE A 14 5.90 -3.29 5.66
CA ILE A 14 4.96 -4.41 5.58
C ILE A 14 4.46 -4.65 7.00
N ALA A 15 3.14 -4.57 7.19
CA ALA A 15 2.53 -4.75 8.50
C ALA A 15 1.34 -5.70 8.43
N LEU A 16 1.29 -6.68 9.33
CA LEU A 16 0.10 -7.49 9.56
C LEU A 16 -0.88 -6.72 10.45
N GLN A 17 -2.07 -6.46 9.94
CA GLN A 17 -3.15 -5.81 10.67
C GLN A 17 -4.20 -6.83 11.08
N ASN A 18 -4.20 -7.18 12.37
CA ASN A 18 -5.22 -8.03 12.96
C ASN A 18 -6.43 -7.19 13.40
N GLY A 19 -7.63 -7.60 13.00
CA GLY A 19 -8.88 -6.92 13.32
C GLY A 19 -9.28 -5.84 12.32
N LEU A 20 -8.49 -5.61 11.26
CA LEU A 20 -8.84 -4.71 10.16
C LEU A 20 -9.18 -5.50 8.90
N THR A 21 -10.19 -5.02 8.20
CA THR A 21 -10.64 -5.50 6.89
C THR A 21 -10.25 -4.50 5.80
N LEU A 22 -10.46 -4.84 4.53
CA LEU A 22 -10.26 -3.89 3.43
C LEU A 22 -11.20 -2.67 3.50
N ALA A 23 -12.32 -2.76 4.23
CA ALA A 23 -13.24 -1.63 4.40
C ALA A 23 -12.71 -0.58 5.40
N ASP A 24 -11.78 -0.96 6.27
CA ASP A 24 -11.17 -0.09 7.28
C ASP A 24 -9.96 0.67 6.72
N ALA A 25 -9.97 0.97 5.41
CA ALA A 25 -8.92 1.72 4.76
C ALA A 25 -8.98 3.19 5.22
N ASP A 26 -7.95 3.65 5.90
CA ASP A 26 -7.85 5.04 6.37
C ASP A 26 -7.47 5.95 5.19
N SER A 27 -8.47 6.47 4.51
CA SER A 27 -8.31 7.23 3.26
C SER A 27 -9.29 8.38 3.16
N GLU A 28 -8.84 9.53 2.65
CA GLU A 28 -9.71 10.69 2.42
C GLU A 28 -10.65 10.49 1.22
N LYS A 29 -10.27 9.61 0.30
CA LYS A 29 -11.03 9.26 -0.90
C LYS A 29 -11.36 7.78 -0.87
N GLN A 30 -12.37 7.38 -1.63
CA GLN A 30 -12.69 5.97 -1.78
C GLN A 30 -11.46 5.17 -2.24
N ALA A 31 -11.12 4.15 -1.44
CA ALA A 31 -10.06 3.20 -1.79
C ALA A 31 -10.40 2.46 -3.08
N GLU A 32 -9.40 2.30 -3.93
CA GLU A 32 -9.51 1.57 -5.19
C GLU A 32 -9.42 0.08 -4.92
N ARG A 33 -10.39 -0.69 -5.42
CA ARG A 33 -10.34 -2.16 -5.36
C ARG A 33 -9.51 -2.72 -6.49
N LEU A 34 -8.72 -3.73 -6.18
CA LEU A 34 -7.92 -4.48 -7.13
C LEU A 34 -7.71 -5.92 -6.63
N ASP A 35 -7.28 -6.80 -7.54
CA ASP A 35 -6.85 -8.15 -7.19
C ASP A 35 -5.32 -8.22 -7.35
N ILE A 36 -4.64 -8.88 -6.41
CA ILE A 36 -3.21 -9.17 -6.47
C ILE A 36 -3.06 -10.67 -6.32
N GLY A 37 -2.65 -11.33 -7.41
CA GLY A 37 -2.57 -12.78 -7.46
C GLY A 37 -3.93 -13.43 -7.15
N SER A 38 -3.98 -14.13 -6.03
CA SER A 38 -5.17 -14.84 -5.53
C SER A 38 -5.96 -14.07 -4.48
N HIS A 39 -5.40 -12.97 -3.98
CA HIS A 39 -5.98 -12.18 -2.89
C HIS A 39 -6.69 -10.92 -3.40
N LYS A 40 -7.80 -10.57 -2.75
CA LYS A 40 -8.44 -9.26 -2.91
C LYS A 40 -7.60 -8.21 -2.21
N ALA A 41 -7.55 -7.01 -2.77
CA ALA A 41 -6.83 -5.91 -2.19
C ALA A 41 -7.53 -4.56 -2.40
N VAL A 42 -7.12 -3.57 -1.61
CA VAL A 42 -7.41 -2.16 -1.87
C VAL A 42 -6.14 -1.33 -1.89
N ARG A 43 -6.13 -0.31 -2.75
CA ARG A 43 -5.08 0.70 -2.82
C ARG A 43 -5.67 2.03 -2.41
N PHE A 44 -4.96 2.76 -1.55
CA PHE A 44 -5.41 4.07 -1.11
C PHE A 44 -4.24 4.96 -0.69
N LEU A 45 -4.49 6.27 -0.75
CA LEU A 45 -3.65 7.23 -0.06
C LEU A 45 -4.08 7.30 1.40
N SER A 46 -3.12 7.20 2.30
CA SER A 46 -3.40 7.41 3.73
C SER A 46 -3.87 8.85 3.97
N THR A 47 -4.62 9.05 5.05
CA THR A 47 -4.87 10.41 5.59
C THR A 47 -3.58 11.08 6.05
N ASN A 48 -2.54 10.31 6.38
CA ASN A 48 -1.19 10.83 6.55
C ASN A 48 -0.54 11.12 5.19
N PRO A 49 -0.12 12.37 4.93
CA PRO A 49 0.46 12.74 3.64
C PRO A 49 1.76 12.00 3.38
N GLY A 50 2.03 11.71 2.10
CA GLY A 50 3.28 11.05 1.69
C GLY A 50 3.26 9.53 1.80
N ILE A 51 2.09 8.91 2.02
CA ILE A 51 1.95 7.45 2.15
C ILE A 51 0.94 6.92 1.12
N CYS A 52 1.34 5.87 0.40
CA CYS A 52 0.39 5.02 -0.33
C CYS A 52 0.44 3.61 0.22
N VAL A 53 -0.75 3.04 0.45
CA VAL A 53 -0.93 1.73 1.06
C VAL A 53 -1.64 0.81 0.07
N VAL A 54 -1.16 -0.43 0.00
CA VAL A 54 -1.84 -1.55 -0.64
C VAL A 54 -2.15 -2.56 0.46
N ALA A 55 -3.43 -2.66 0.81
CA ALA A 55 -3.92 -3.60 1.80
C ALA A 55 -4.41 -4.87 1.10
N ILE A 56 -3.83 -6.03 1.44
CA ILE A 56 -4.17 -7.35 0.89
C ILE A 56 -4.98 -8.11 1.94
N GLU A 57 -6.15 -8.61 1.57
CA GLU A 57 -6.99 -9.42 2.46
C GLU A 57 -6.29 -10.74 2.79
N LEU A 58 -6.15 -11.07 4.07
CA LEU A 58 -5.67 -12.39 4.52
C LEU A 58 -6.81 -13.26 5.05
N SER A 59 -7.79 -12.62 5.68
CA SER A 59 -9.00 -13.28 6.17
C SER A 59 -10.13 -12.26 6.23
N ALA A 60 -11.32 -12.71 6.62
CA ALA A 60 -12.46 -11.82 6.83
C ALA A 60 -12.23 -10.71 7.88
N LYS A 61 -11.15 -10.78 8.68
CA LYS A 61 -10.81 -9.81 9.74
C LYS A 61 -9.33 -9.50 9.85
N SER A 62 -8.53 -9.82 8.85
CA SER A 62 -7.11 -9.47 8.83
C SER A 62 -6.64 -9.14 7.43
N ARG A 63 -5.65 -8.27 7.37
CA ARG A 63 -5.02 -7.84 6.12
C ARG A 63 -3.53 -7.58 6.33
N VAL A 64 -2.76 -7.62 5.25
CA VAL A 64 -1.37 -7.15 5.21
C VAL A 64 -1.36 -5.82 4.50
N ASP A 65 -0.82 -4.80 5.17
CA ASP A 65 -0.62 -3.48 4.59
C ASP A 65 0.82 -3.41 4.08
N VAL A 66 0.97 -3.20 2.78
CA VAL A 66 2.25 -2.86 2.14
C VAL A 66 2.21 -1.37 1.84
N GLU A 67 3.09 -0.62 2.50
CA GLU A 67 3.11 0.84 2.42
C GLU A 67 4.43 1.35 1.84
N ALA A 68 4.32 2.38 1.01
CA ALA A 68 5.46 3.17 0.58
C ALA A 68 5.32 4.58 1.18
N VAL A 69 6.37 5.01 1.88
CA VAL A 69 6.42 6.27 2.65
C VAL A 69 7.51 7.18 2.10
N GLY A 70 7.18 8.43 1.79
CA GLY A 70 8.10 9.39 1.20
C GLY A 70 7.45 10.75 0.94
N GLY A 71 7.89 11.45 -0.10
CA GLY A 71 7.44 12.82 -0.39
C GLY A 71 6.01 12.90 -0.93
N ASP A 72 5.76 12.28 -2.08
CA ASP A 72 4.46 12.35 -2.78
C ASP A 72 3.78 10.98 -2.80
N GLY A 73 2.77 10.81 -1.95
CA GLY A 73 2.03 9.55 -1.82
C GLY A 73 1.47 9.03 -3.16
N GLN A 74 1.03 9.91 -4.08
CA GLN A 74 0.53 9.46 -5.39
C GLN A 74 1.61 8.75 -6.21
N LYS A 75 2.84 9.28 -6.19
CA LYS A 75 3.98 8.65 -6.88
C LYS A 75 4.42 7.35 -6.24
N LEU A 76 4.09 7.15 -4.96
CA LEU A 76 4.47 5.97 -4.18
C LEU A 76 3.50 4.79 -4.35
N CYS A 77 2.37 4.98 -5.01
CA CYS A 77 1.43 3.89 -5.25
C CYS A 77 1.95 2.82 -6.22
N ALA A 78 2.82 3.16 -7.16
CA ALA A 78 3.48 2.18 -8.03
C ALA A 78 4.45 1.28 -7.23
N PRO A 79 5.44 1.81 -6.47
CA PRO A 79 6.34 0.96 -5.70
C PRO A 79 5.65 0.16 -4.59
N ALA A 80 4.62 0.72 -3.92
CA ALA A 80 3.82 -0.05 -2.96
C ALA A 80 3.15 -1.26 -3.62
N LEU A 81 2.58 -1.09 -4.82
CA LEU A 81 1.94 -2.17 -5.57
C LEU A 81 2.95 -3.22 -6.05
N ASP A 82 4.12 -2.80 -6.51
CA ASP A 82 5.15 -3.74 -6.95
C ASP A 82 5.69 -4.56 -5.77
N ALA A 83 5.89 -3.95 -4.61
CA ALA A 83 6.21 -4.67 -3.39
C ALA A 83 5.08 -5.62 -2.95
N ALA A 84 3.82 -5.19 -3.05
CA ALA A 84 2.66 -6.01 -2.70
C ALA A 84 2.57 -7.29 -3.55
N LYS A 85 2.90 -7.21 -4.84
CA LYS A 85 2.97 -8.39 -5.73
C LYS A 85 4.09 -9.36 -5.37
N LEU A 86 5.14 -8.90 -4.70
CA LEU A 86 6.22 -9.76 -4.20
C LEU A 86 5.86 -10.39 -2.85
N VAL A 87 5.06 -9.71 -2.05
CA VAL A 87 4.58 -10.20 -0.74
C VAL A 87 3.47 -11.22 -0.91
N GLU A 88 2.53 -11.01 -1.84
CA GLU A 88 1.32 -11.83 -1.97
C GLU A 88 1.57 -13.35 -2.10
N PRO A 89 2.58 -13.84 -2.84
CA PRO A 89 2.83 -15.28 -2.95
C PRO A 89 3.28 -15.96 -1.65
N GLU A 90 3.75 -15.17 -0.67
CA GLU A 90 4.21 -15.67 0.64
C GLU A 90 3.08 -15.65 1.69
N LEU A 91 1.89 -15.16 1.32
CA LEU A 91 0.73 -15.10 2.20
C LEU A 91 -0.01 -16.45 2.23
N PRO A 92 -0.57 -16.84 3.41
CA PRO A 92 -1.21 -18.13 3.62
C PRO A 92 -2.57 -18.27 2.92
#